data_AF-A0A2M9IU26-F1
#
_entry.id   AF-A0A2M9IU26-F1
#
_cell.length_a   1.000
_cell.length_b   1.000
_cell.length_c   1.000
_cell.angle_alpha   90.00
_cell.angle_beta   90.00
_cell.angle_gamma   90.00
#
_symmetry.space_group_name_H-M   'P 1'
#
loop_
_entity.id
_entity.type
_entity.pdbx_description
1 polymer ?
#
loop_
_entity_poly.entity_id
_entity_poly.type
_entity_poly.pdbx_seq_one_letter_code
_entity_poly.pdbx_strand_id
1 'polypeptide(L)'
;MTEQPPIQANGLACIRCGAPPVVHWTRRLTDDEFDAFVALEQARRDLATALADPQKPPPDFGPLPVESDNARTIYACIDHSISLDAAALVHEKSCAAPPCNCTPEPAPQPEPAPDPVELPPGWSDA
;
A
#
# COMPACT_ATOMS: atom_id res chain seq x y z
N MET A 1 20.44 2.95 27.39
CA MET A 1 19.51 1.86 27.05
C MET A 1 18.25 2.54 26.57
N THR A 2 18.13 2.73 25.26
CA THR A 2 16.98 3.42 24.68
C THR A 2 15.94 2.35 24.43
N GLU A 3 14.88 2.32 25.25
CA GLU A 3 13.72 1.49 25.01
C GLU A 3 13.12 1.90 23.67
N GLN A 4 13.35 1.07 22.67
CA GLN A 4 12.61 1.14 21.42
C GLN A 4 11.16 0.81 21.79
N PRO A 5 10.20 1.74 21.61
CA PRO A 5 8.81 1.43 21.87
C PRO A 5 8.45 0.19 21.04
N PRO A 6 7.65 -0.74 21.59
CA PRO A 6 7.27 -1.92 20.84
C PRO A 6 6.62 -1.46 19.54
N ILE A 7 7.21 -1.85 18.42
CA ILE A 7 6.51 -1.82 17.13
C ILE A 7 5.29 -2.69 17.39
N GLN A 8 4.13 -2.07 17.63
CA GLN A 8 2.91 -2.82 17.86
C GLN A 8 2.66 -3.61 16.59
N ALA A 9 2.91 -4.91 16.65
CA ALA A 9 2.46 -5.88 15.68
C ALA A 9 0.93 -6.00 15.80
N ASN A 10 0.20 -4.92 15.49
CA ASN A 10 -1.24 -4.94 15.21
C ASN A 10 -1.52 -5.66 13.86
N GLY A 11 -0.61 -6.52 13.42
CA GLY A 11 -0.43 -6.90 12.02
C GLY A 11 -1.48 -7.84 11.47
N LEU A 12 -2.34 -8.43 12.31
CA LEU A 12 -3.35 -9.40 11.89
C LEU A 12 -4.52 -9.41 12.88
N ALA A 13 -5.13 -8.27 13.16
CA ALA A 13 -6.33 -8.20 14.00
C ALA A 13 -7.36 -7.27 13.37
N CYS A 14 -8.64 -7.51 13.66
CA CYS A 14 -9.68 -6.59 13.27
C CYS A 14 -9.38 -5.20 13.83
N ILE A 15 -9.26 -4.19 12.95
CA ILE A 15 -8.90 -2.82 13.34
C ILE A 15 -9.90 -2.21 14.35
N ARG A 16 -11.13 -2.72 14.38
CA ARG A 16 -12.22 -2.19 15.20
C ARG A 16 -12.35 -2.86 16.56
N CYS A 17 -12.14 -4.17 16.67
CA CYS A 17 -12.38 -4.92 17.91
C CYS A 17 -11.26 -5.85 18.33
N GLY A 18 -10.19 -5.99 17.55
CA GLY A 18 -9.06 -6.87 17.84
C GLY A 18 -9.31 -8.37 17.60
N ALA A 19 -10.51 -8.77 17.18
CA ALA A 19 -10.82 -10.17 16.87
C ALA A 19 -9.97 -10.70 15.69
N PRO A 20 -9.79 -12.04 15.57
CA PRO A 20 -9.07 -12.63 14.45
C PRO A 20 -9.65 -12.17 13.10
N PRO A 21 -8.81 -11.73 12.16
CA PRO A 21 -9.28 -11.23 10.89
C PRO A 21 -9.60 -12.37 9.94
N VAL A 22 -10.63 -12.18 9.13
CA VAL A 22 -11.04 -13.11 8.06
C VAL A 22 -11.08 -12.43 6.70
N VAL A 23 -11.07 -11.10 6.66
CA VAL A 23 -10.99 -10.28 5.45
C VAL A 23 -9.98 -9.15 5.62
N HIS A 24 -9.55 -8.57 4.51
CA HIS A 24 -8.75 -7.37 4.47
C HIS A 24 -9.17 -6.46 3.32
N TRP A 25 -8.81 -5.18 3.42
CA TRP A 25 -9.03 -4.15 2.41
C TRP A 25 -7.93 -3.08 2.51
N THR A 26 -7.91 -2.12 1.60
CA THR A 26 -6.85 -1.09 1.57
C THR A 26 -7.41 0.32 1.75
N ARG A 27 -6.67 1.16 2.46
CA ARG A 27 -6.93 2.60 2.53
C ARG A 27 -5.67 3.42 2.31
N ARG A 28 -5.86 4.66 1.85
CA ARG A 28 -4.81 5.68 1.87
C ARG A 28 -4.27 5.88 3.28
N LEU A 29 -2.97 6.16 3.36
CA LEU A 29 -2.35 6.53 4.62
C LEU A 29 -3.00 7.81 5.17
N THR A 30 -3.13 7.92 6.48
CA THR A 30 -3.40 9.21 7.12
C THR A 30 -2.17 10.10 7.00
N ASP A 31 -2.33 11.41 7.19
CA ASP A 31 -1.23 12.37 7.14
C ASP A 31 -0.09 11.95 8.09
N ASP A 32 -0.43 11.62 9.34
CA ASP A 32 0.55 11.14 10.33
C ASP A 32 1.24 9.82 9.92
N GLU A 33 0.52 8.92 9.24
CA GLU A 33 1.09 7.65 8.77
C GLU A 33 2.03 7.88 7.58
N PHE A 34 1.67 8.80 6.69
CA PHE A 34 2.49 9.18 5.56
C PHE A 34 3.75 9.93 6.01
N ASP A 35 3.63 10.86 6.95
CA ASP A 35 4.76 11.57 7.55
C ASP A 35 5.74 10.58 8.22
N ALA A 36 5.21 9.60 8.98
CA ALA A 36 6.02 8.55 9.58
C ALA A 36 6.72 7.68 8.52
N PHE A 37 6.03 7.36 7.42
CA PHE A 37 6.58 6.60 6.30
C PHE A 37 7.71 7.37 5.60
N VAL A 38 7.50 8.66 5.30
CA VAL A 38 8.52 9.52 4.70
C VAL A 38 9.73 9.67 5.61
N ALA A 39 9.52 9.85 6.91
CA ALA A 39 10.62 9.94 7.88
C ALA A 39 11.45 8.65 7.93
N LEU A 40 10.80 7.49 7.89
CA LEU A 40 11.49 6.19 7.84
C LEU A 40 12.28 6.02 6.54
N GLU A 41 11.70 6.37 5.40
CA GLU A 41 12.37 6.29 4.10
C GLU A 41 13.57 7.23 4.03
N GLN A 42 13.45 8.45 4.56
CA GLN A 42 14.57 9.39 4.64
C GLN A 42 15.69 8.82 5.51
N ALA A 43 15.37 8.29 6.70
CA ALA A 43 16.37 7.67 7.57
C ALA A 43 17.09 6.48 6.91
N ARG A 44 16.36 5.68 6.12
CA ARG A 44 16.95 4.58 5.33
C ARG A 44 17.92 5.09 4.26
N ARG A 45 17.54 6.15 3.54
CA ARG A 45 18.39 6.79 2.52
C ARG A 45 19.64 7.40 3.15
N ASP A 46 19.50 8.11 4.28
CA ASP A 46 20.63 8.72 4.99
C ASP A 46 21.64 7.66 5.47
N LEU A 47 21.14 6.55 6.03
CA LEU A 47 21.99 5.42 6.43
C LEU A 47 22.72 4.82 5.22
N ALA A 48 22.03 4.63 4.10
CA ALA A 48 22.63 4.09 2.88
C ALA A 48 23.71 5.03 2.31
N THR A 49 23.51 6.35 2.37
CA THR A 49 24.52 7.33 1.99
C THR A 49 25.73 7.29 2.93
N ALA A 50 25.51 7.17 4.24
CA ALA A 50 26.61 7.09 5.21
C ALA A 50 27.48 5.83 5.04
N LEU A 51 26.89 4.73 4.57
CA LEU A 51 27.57 3.46 4.32
C LEU A 51 28.14 3.32 2.90
N ALA A 52 27.92 4.32 2.03
CA ALA A 52 28.34 4.25 0.64
C ALA A 52 29.87 4.24 0.50
N ASP A 53 30.36 3.45 -0.46
CA ASP A 53 31.78 3.41 -0.85
C ASP A 53 32.20 4.76 -1.47
N PRO A 54 33.15 5.50 -0.89
CA PRO A 54 33.58 6.80 -1.40
C PRO A 54 34.19 6.76 -2.81
N GLN A 55 34.62 5.58 -3.29
CA GLN A 55 35.17 5.42 -4.63
C GLN A 55 34.09 5.23 -5.71
N LYS A 56 32.82 5.09 -5.33
CA LYS A 56 31.70 4.92 -6.24
C LYS A 56 30.86 6.19 -6.31
N PRO A 57 30.10 6.39 -7.41
CA PRO A 57 29.07 7.43 -7.44
C PRO A 57 28.10 7.27 -6.27
N PRO A 58 27.61 8.39 -5.70
CA PRO A 58 26.58 8.34 -4.67
C PRO A 58 25.34 7.57 -5.14
N PRO A 59 24.64 6.86 -4.23
CA PRO A 59 23.38 6.22 -4.56
C PRO A 59 22.34 7.25 -5.05
N ASP A 60 21.68 6.95 -6.17
CA ASP A 60 20.50 7.66 -6.63
C ASP A 60 19.24 6.90 -6.15
N PHE A 61 18.41 7.58 -5.37
CA PHE A 61 17.17 7.01 -4.82
C PHE A 61 15.91 7.52 -5.53
N GLY A 62 16.04 8.42 -6.51
CA GLY A 62 14.90 9.10 -7.12
C GLY A 62 14.12 10.00 -6.13
N PRO A 63 12.91 10.46 -6.51
CA PRO A 63 12.08 11.30 -5.64
C PRO A 63 11.66 10.55 -4.37
N LEU A 64 11.30 11.31 -3.33
CA LEU A 64 10.60 10.73 -2.19
C LEU A 64 9.20 10.26 -2.64
N PRO A 65 8.64 9.22 -2.00
CA PRO A 65 7.27 8.79 -2.26
C PRO A 65 6.26 9.93 -2.08
N VAL A 66 5.16 9.89 -2.83
CA VAL A 66 4.04 10.83 -2.72
C VAL A 66 2.82 10.18 -2.09
N GLU A 67 1.98 10.96 -1.40
CA GLU A 67 0.85 10.44 -0.60
C GLU A 67 -0.12 9.59 -1.42
N SER A 68 -0.41 10.01 -2.66
CA SER A 68 -1.33 9.34 -3.59
C SER A 68 -0.90 7.94 -4.02
N ASP A 69 0.34 7.54 -3.75
CA ASP A 69 0.86 6.23 -4.17
C ASP A 69 0.92 5.25 -3.01
N ASN A 70 0.55 5.69 -1.80
CA ASN A 70 0.72 4.92 -0.58
C ASN A 70 -0.63 4.55 0.03
N ALA A 71 -0.77 3.26 0.33
CA ALA A 71 -1.93 2.69 0.99
C ALA A 71 -1.47 1.61 1.97
N ARG A 72 -2.29 1.35 2.98
CA ARG A 72 -2.08 0.26 3.94
C ARG A 72 -3.24 -0.71 3.94
N THR A 73 -2.89 -1.96 4.21
CA THR A 73 -3.88 -3.02 4.47
C THR A 73 -4.53 -2.81 5.83
N ILE A 74 -5.84 -2.96 5.86
CA ILE A 74 -6.69 -2.95 7.03
C ILE A 74 -7.35 -4.32 7.14
N TYR A 75 -7.25 -4.93 8.31
CA TYR A 75 -7.81 -6.24 8.59
C TYR A 75 -9.12 -6.12 9.35
N ALA A 76 -10.06 -7.03 9.09
CA ALA A 76 -11.36 -7.07 9.77
C ALA A 76 -11.85 -8.49 10.04
N CYS A 77 -12.60 -8.63 11.14
CA CYS A 77 -13.31 -9.87 11.47
C CYS A 77 -14.62 -9.96 10.67
N ILE A 78 -15.31 -11.10 10.80
CA ILE A 78 -16.55 -11.38 10.04
C ILE A 78 -17.62 -10.30 10.30
N ASP A 79 -17.76 -9.84 11.54
CA ASP A 79 -18.76 -8.85 11.96
C ASP A 79 -18.43 -7.42 11.49
N HIS A 80 -17.17 -7.17 11.14
CA HIS A 80 -16.69 -5.87 10.64
C HIS A 80 -16.18 -5.97 9.20
N SER A 81 -16.66 -6.97 8.45
CA SER A 81 -16.26 -7.22 7.07
C SER A 81 -16.96 -6.27 6.09
N ILE A 82 -16.32 -6.06 4.93
CA ILE A 82 -16.93 -5.45 3.75
C ILE A 82 -17.20 -6.50 2.68
N SER A 83 -18.03 -6.16 1.70
CA SER A 83 -18.19 -6.98 0.50
C SER A 83 -16.86 -7.07 -0.27
N LEU A 84 -16.71 -8.12 -1.08
CA LEU A 84 -15.52 -8.32 -1.91
C LEU A 84 -15.31 -7.14 -2.89
N ASP A 85 -16.38 -6.63 -3.49
CA ASP A 85 -16.31 -5.49 -4.40
C ASP A 85 -15.77 -4.23 -3.71
N ALA A 86 -16.18 -3.98 -2.47
CA ALA A 86 -15.65 -2.86 -1.69
C ALA A 86 -14.20 -3.10 -1.25
N ALA A 87 -13.80 -4.35 -1.02
CA ALA A 87 -12.41 -4.70 -0.69
C ALA A 87 -11.44 -4.59 -1.86
N ALA A 88 -11.94 -4.65 -3.09
CA ALA A 88 -11.14 -4.49 -4.30
C ALA A 88 -10.70 -3.04 -4.57
N LEU A 89 -11.30 -2.06 -3.87
CA LEU A 89 -11.04 -0.63 -4.08
C LEU A 89 -10.13 -0.07 -2.97
N VAL A 90 -9.46 1.04 -3.27
CA VAL A 90 -8.70 1.81 -2.28
C VAL A 90 -9.61 2.84 -1.62
N HIS A 91 -9.68 2.82 -0.30
CA HIS A 91 -10.53 3.72 0.46
C HIS A 91 -9.77 4.99 0.86
N GLU A 92 -10.52 6.06 1.14
CA GLU A 92 -9.96 7.32 1.63
C GLU A 92 -9.25 7.17 3.00
N LYS A 93 -8.35 8.09 3.30
CA LYS A 93 -7.52 8.07 4.53
C LYS A 93 -8.33 8.05 5.82
N SER A 94 -9.49 8.70 5.83
CA SER A 94 -10.41 8.78 6.97
C SER A 94 -11.34 7.57 7.08
N CYS A 95 -11.26 6.59 6.19
CA CYS A 95 -12.18 5.47 6.19
C CYS A 95 -11.93 4.55 7.40
N ALA A 96 -12.92 4.49 8.31
CA ALA A 96 -12.82 3.83 9.60
C ALA A 96 -13.62 2.51 9.66
N ALA A 97 -13.38 1.60 8.70
CA ALA A 97 -14.02 0.28 8.63
C ALA A 97 -15.57 0.30 8.49
N PRO A 98 -16.20 -0.79 8.05
CA PRO A 98 -17.62 -0.79 7.75
C PRO A 98 -18.57 -0.78 8.96
N PRO A 99 -19.82 -0.30 8.76
CA PRO A 99 -20.26 0.41 7.55
C PRO A 99 -19.60 1.80 7.49
N CYS A 100 -18.91 2.07 6.39
CA CYS A 100 -18.17 3.31 6.18
C CYS A 100 -18.92 4.16 5.15
N ASN A 101 -18.95 5.46 5.39
CA ASN A 101 -19.51 6.45 4.46
C ASN A 101 -18.43 7.03 3.52
N CYS A 102 -17.26 6.39 3.43
CA CYS A 102 -16.21 6.83 2.51
C CYS A 102 -16.59 6.45 1.08
N THR A 103 -16.14 7.24 0.11
CA THR A 103 -16.28 6.89 -1.32
C THR A 103 -14.95 6.29 -1.77
N PRO A 104 -14.87 4.98 -2.03
CA PRO A 104 -13.63 4.39 -2.50
C PRO A 104 -13.22 4.98 -3.85
N GLU A 105 -11.93 5.00 -4.11
CA GLU A 105 -11.39 5.36 -5.41
C GLU A 105 -11.94 4.41 -6.48
N PRO A 106 -12.25 4.92 -7.68
CA PRO A 106 -12.71 4.07 -8.77
C PRO A 106 -11.62 3.06 -9.13
N ALA A 107 -12.05 1.86 -9.52
CA ALA A 107 -11.13 0.87 -10.05
C ALA A 107 -10.33 1.45 -11.23
N PRO A 108 -9.05 1.07 -11.39
CA PRO A 108 -8.29 1.38 -12.58
C PRO A 108 -9.10 1.03 -13.81
N GLN A 109 -9.14 1.94 -14.78
CA GLN A 109 -9.77 1.62 -16.05
C GLN A 109 -8.98 0.49 -16.72
N PRO A 110 -9.64 -0.49 -17.34
CA PRO A 110 -8.94 -1.49 -18.12
C PRO A 110 -8.05 -0.79 -19.14
N GLU A 111 -6.78 -1.21 -19.21
CA GLU A 111 -5.94 -0.78 -20.32
C GLU A 111 -6.61 -1.19 -21.63
N PRO A 112 -6.58 -0.33 -22.68
CA PRO A 112 -7.03 -0.73 -24.00
C PRO A 112 -6.34 -2.04 -24.40
N ALA A 113 -7.10 -2.97 -24.99
CA ALA A 113 -6.51 -4.19 -25.51
C ALA A 113 -5.38 -3.81 -26.49
N PRO A 114 -4.20 -4.44 -26.39
CA PRO A 114 -3.14 -4.19 -27.36
C PRO A 114 -3.66 -4.51 -28.76
N ASP A 115 -3.20 -3.77 -29.76
CA ASP A 115 -3.51 -4.07 -31.14
C ASP A 115 -3.15 -5.53 -31.45
N PRO A 116 -3.95 -6.25 -32.27
CA PRO A 116 -3.63 -7.60 -32.67
C PRO A 116 -2.21 -7.68 -33.24
N VAL A 117 -1.35 -8.47 -32.60
CA VAL A 117 0.00 -8.71 -33.10
C VAL A 117 -0.12 -9.55 -34.37
N GLU A 118 0.46 -9.07 -35.46
CA GLU A 118 0.52 -9.85 -36.70
C GLU A 118 1.41 -11.09 -36.45
N LEU A 119 0.79 -12.26 -36.43
CA LEU A 119 1.51 -13.51 -36.22
C LEU A 119 2.30 -13.90 -37.48
N PRO A 120 3.47 -14.57 -37.32
CA PRO A 120 4.18 -15.14 -38.46
C PRO A 120 3.31 -16.14 -39.26
N PRO A 121 3.58 -16.32 -40.55
CA PRO A 121 2.85 -17.28 -41.38
C PRO A 121 2.86 -18.70 -40.77
N GLY A 122 1.68 -19.30 -40.58
CA GLY A 122 1.50 -20.65 -40.05
C GLY A 122 1.21 -20.77 -38.55
N TRP A 123 1.12 -19.65 -37.83
CA TRP A 123 0.68 -19.60 -36.44
C TRP A 123 -0.80 -19.19 -36.38
N SER A 124 -1.58 -19.82 -35.51
CA SER A 124 -2.98 -19.45 -35.25
C SER A 124 -3.18 -19.26 -33.75
N ASP A 125 -3.86 -18.17 -33.39
CA ASP A 125 -4.43 -18.00 -32.06
C ASP A 125 -5.49 -19.09 -31.86
N ALA A 126 -5.23 -20.01 -30.94
CA ALA A 126 -6.13 -21.12 -30.62
C ALA A 126 -7.31 -20.65 -29.74
#